data_AF-A0A972LY96-F1
#
_entry.id   AF-A0A972LY96-F1
#
_cell.length_a   1.000
_cell.length_b   1.000
_cell.length_c   1.000
_cell.angle_alpha   90.00
_cell.angle_beta   90.00
_cell.angle_gamma   90.00
#
_symmetry.space_group_name_H-M   'P 1'
#
loop_
_entity.id
_entity.type
_entity.pdbx_description
1 polymer ?
#
loop_
_entity_poly.entity_id
_entity_poly.type
_entity_poly.pdbx_seq_one_letter_code
_entity_poly.pdbx_strand_id
1 'polypeptide(L)'
;MSEWNVEPVGGPWFAGAVALLVVLALLVGPAGKRLPRRRRLTLLALRAGTAFLLLFAMWRPTLVAIETRKLPGSLIVMIDSSRSMQIADSLGNQSRWDAVKSVLDSARDQLSDLAESWDLKFYQFDEASKTVQLVDGLAKLPEQADGPQTAIGSALEDILDREAQQRIVAVLLLSDGAQRAFAPRDVPPQTVVRRLAIDEIPLYTFTFGQPALGLQSDLRIDELLVNETVFAETPITVRAMLGAEGYANQTYKVQLLWETAEGDMEVVDTREVLISSDQRKIPLNFSHTPLVPGEYKVSVQVASPAEGGPEGELVTSNNVQSTFVSVLKGGMNVLYLAGATRIGGGPTLEPRFVRSALAAHADINVRYELLN
;
A
#
# COMPACT_ATOMS: atom_id res chain seq x y z
N MET A 1 -2.34 41.52 17.15
CA MET A 1 -2.75 42.77 17.82
C MET A 1 -1.55 43.70 17.84
N SER A 2 -1.73 44.99 17.57
CA SER A 2 -0.64 45.97 17.62
C SER A 2 -0.77 46.78 18.91
N GLU A 3 0.22 46.69 19.77
CA GLU A 3 0.27 47.45 21.02
C GLU A 3 1.47 48.39 21.01
N TRP A 4 1.26 49.59 21.53
CA TRP A 4 2.33 50.54 21.78
C TRP A 4 2.98 50.18 23.10
N ASN A 5 4.25 49.78 23.07
CA ASN A 5 5.03 49.56 24.27
C ASN A 5 6.05 50.68 24.45
N VAL A 6 6.32 50.99 25.71
CA VAL A 6 7.24 52.04 26.15
C VAL A 6 8.19 51.41 27.15
N GLU A 7 9.42 51.19 26.72
CA GLU A 7 10.50 50.67 27.57
C GLU A 7 11.63 51.69 27.61
N PRO A 8 11.55 52.68 28.52
CA PRO A 8 12.53 53.75 28.57
C PRO A 8 13.88 53.19 29.04
N VAL A 9 14.97 53.72 28.46
CA VAL A 9 16.33 53.27 28.78
C VAL A 9 16.60 53.47 30.27
N GLY A 10 16.99 52.40 30.98
CA GLY A 10 17.25 52.42 32.43
C GLY A 10 15.99 52.37 33.31
N GLY A 11 14.81 52.18 32.71
CA GLY A 11 13.52 52.15 33.40
C GLY A 11 12.89 53.52 33.61
N PRO A 12 11.60 53.55 33.99
CA PRO A 12 10.81 54.79 34.04
C PRO A 12 11.37 55.81 35.05
N TRP A 13 11.98 55.34 36.15
CA TRP A 13 12.52 56.21 37.20
C TRP A 13 13.82 56.88 36.76
N PHE A 14 14.70 56.16 36.05
CA PHE A 14 15.92 56.73 35.49
C PHE A 14 15.58 57.77 34.42
N ALA A 15 14.65 57.44 33.52
CA ALA A 15 14.18 58.38 32.51
C ALA A 15 13.56 59.65 33.12
N GLY A 16 12.77 59.50 34.19
CA GLY A 16 12.23 60.62 34.96
C GLY A 16 13.31 61.49 35.61
N ALA A 17 14.34 60.88 36.20
CA ALA A 17 15.46 61.59 36.81
C ALA A 17 16.27 62.38 35.78
N VAL A 18 16.55 61.79 34.61
CA VAL A 18 17.22 62.47 33.50
C VAL A 18 16.37 63.62 32.96
N ALA A 19 15.05 63.44 32.83
CA ALA A 19 14.15 64.51 32.42
C ALA A 19 14.16 65.69 33.40
N LEU A 20 14.15 65.42 34.71
CA LEU A 20 14.24 66.45 35.75
C LEU A 20 15.55 67.23 35.66
N LEU A 21 16.68 66.54 35.47
CA LEU A 21 18.00 67.18 35.31
C LEU A 21 18.07 68.06 34.06
N VAL A 22 17.48 67.61 32.95
CA VAL A 22 17.41 68.38 31.70
C VAL A 22 16.55 69.64 31.88
N VAL A 23 15.42 69.56 32.59
CA VAL A 23 14.59 70.73 32.93
C VAL A 23 15.33 71.73 33.81
N LEU A 24 16.03 71.26 34.84
CA LEU A 24 16.88 72.11 35.69
C LEU A 24 18.00 72.79 34.89
N ALA A 25 18.64 72.06 33.97
CA ALA A 25 19.67 72.61 33.09
C ALA A 25 19.12 73.65 32.07
N LEU A 26 17.86 73.54 31.68
CA LEU A 26 17.16 74.53 30.84
C LEU A 26 16.83 75.81 31.61
N LEU A 27 16.58 75.72 32.93
CA LEU A 27 16.32 76.86 33.82
C LEU A 27 17.59 77.67 34.15
N VAL A 28 18.75 77.03 34.14
CA VAL A 28 20.04 77.73 34.31
C VAL A 28 20.37 78.52 33.04
N GLY A 29 20.00 79.80 33.07
CA GLY A 29 20.30 80.75 32.00
C GLY A 29 21.79 81.12 31.92
N PRO A 30 22.26 81.66 30.78
CA PRO A 30 23.66 82.02 30.60
C PRO A 30 24.06 83.12 31.59
N ALA A 31 25.00 82.79 32.49
CA ALA A 31 25.61 83.76 33.39
C ALA A 31 26.54 84.70 32.59
N GLY A 32 26.26 86.00 32.62
CA GLY A 32 27.27 87.03 32.36
C GLY A 32 27.20 87.84 31.05
N LYS A 33 26.23 87.67 30.13
CA LYS A 33 26.08 88.58 28.97
C LYS A 33 24.62 88.90 28.60
N ARG A 34 24.31 90.18 28.42
CA ARG A 34 23.01 90.69 27.93
C ARG A 34 22.83 90.34 26.45
N LEU A 35 22.32 89.14 26.17
CA LEU A 35 21.93 88.72 24.81
C LEU A 35 20.61 89.39 24.40
N PRO A 36 20.45 89.80 23.11
CA PRO A 36 19.18 90.30 22.61
C PRO A 36 18.09 89.23 22.70
N ARG A 37 16.86 89.63 23.05
CA ARG A 37 15.72 88.72 23.31
C ARG A 37 15.53 87.66 22.23
N ARG A 38 15.64 88.04 20.95
CA ARG A 38 15.50 87.12 19.80
C ARG A 38 16.53 85.99 19.84
N ARG A 39 17.82 86.29 20.04
CA ARG A 39 18.89 85.27 20.10
C ARG A 39 18.76 84.36 21.33
N ARG A 40 18.31 84.92 22.46
CA ARG A 40 18.03 84.14 23.67
C ARG A 40 16.89 83.14 23.43
N LEU A 41 15.81 83.58 22.77
CA LEU A 41 14.69 82.72 22.40
C LEU A 41 15.09 81.63 21.41
N THR A 42 15.89 81.93 20.37
CA THR A 42 16.36 80.89 19.43
C THR A 42 17.26 79.86 20.09
N LEU A 43 18.21 80.28 20.93
CA LEU A 43 19.09 79.34 21.65
C LEU A 43 18.32 78.48 22.64
N LEU A 44 17.33 79.06 23.34
CA LEU A 44 16.48 78.32 24.26
C LEU A 44 15.57 77.33 23.52
N ALA A 45 15.02 77.72 22.37
CA ALA A 45 14.23 76.83 21.52
C ALA A 45 15.07 75.68 20.95
N LEU A 46 16.28 75.95 20.47
CA LEU A 46 17.21 74.90 20.02
C LEU A 46 17.56 73.93 21.15
N ARG A 47 17.88 74.46 22.35
CA ARG A 47 18.21 73.64 23.51
C ARG A 47 17.03 72.79 23.99
N ALA A 48 15.83 73.36 24.00
CA ALA A 48 14.60 72.64 24.31
C ALA A 48 14.30 71.56 23.25
N GLY A 49 14.54 71.86 21.96
CA GLY A 49 14.40 70.89 20.87
C GLY A 49 15.37 69.72 21.00
N THR A 50 16.64 69.98 21.29
CA THR A 50 17.64 68.92 21.53
C THR A 50 17.28 68.08 22.76
N ALA A 51 16.90 68.74 23.87
CA ALA A 51 16.41 68.07 25.06
C ALA A 51 15.21 67.16 24.76
N PHE A 52 14.23 67.66 24.00
CA PHE A 52 13.06 66.91 23.60
C PHE A 52 13.43 65.67 22.76
N LEU A 53 14.29 65.82 21.75
CA LEU A 53 14.72 64.69 20.91
C LEU A 53 15.46 63.61 21.71
N LEU A 54 16.31 64.01 22.66
CA LEU A 54 17.01 63.06 23.54
C LEU A 54 16.03 62.32 24.45
N LEU A 55 15.09 63.04 25.06
CA LEU A 55 14.06 62.44 25.91
C LEU A 55 13.13 61.52 25.12
N PHE A 56 12.74 61.92 23.91
CA PHE A 56 11.92 61.11 23.00
C PHE A 56 12.66 59.83 22.56
N ALA A 57 13.94 59.93 22.20
CA ALA A 57 14.77 58.77 21.89
C ALA A 57 14.94 57.84 23.10
N MET A 58 15.12 58.40 24.30
CA MET A 58 15.25 57.66 25.55
C MET A 58 13.94 57.00 26.00
N TRP A 59 12.79 57.59 25.64
CA TRP A 59 11.45 57.03 25.86
C TRP A 59 11.22 55.76 25.01
N ARG A 60 11.93 55.63 23.88
CA ARG A 60 11.96 54.45 23.01
C ARG A 60 10.56 53.89 22.69
N PRO A 61 9.69 54.67 22.02
CA PRO A 61 8.39 54.16 21.61
C PRO A 61 8.57 53.03 20.59
N THR A 62 8.12 51.83 20.92
CA THR A 62 8.17 50.68 20.03
C THR A 62 6.75 50.24 19.66
N LEU A 63 6.51 50.10 18.36
CA LEU A 63 5.29 49.49 17.87
C LEU A 63 5.57 47.99 17.72
N VAL A 64 5.02 47.18 18.63
CA VAL A 64 5.16 45.74 18.56
C VAL A 64 3.91 45.17 17.89
N ALA A 65 4.10 44.57 16.72
CA ALA A 65 3.06 43.85 16.01
C ALA A 65 3.27 42.35 16.21
N ILE A 66 2.39 41.72 17.00
CA ILE A 66 2.36 40.26 17.13
C ILE A 66 1.42 39.72 16.06
N GLU A 67 1.99 39.03 15.07
CA GLU A 67 1.26 38.28 14.05
C GLU A 67 1.21 36.80 14.46
N THR A 68 0.07 36.36 14.99
CA THR A 68 -0.15 34.94 15.31
C THR A 68 -0.65 34.24 14.06
N ARG A 69 0.23 33.54 13.33
CA ARG A 69 -0.19 32.64 12.25
C ARG A 69 -0.61 31.31 12.84
N LYS A 70 -1.87 30.94 12.65
CA LYS A 70 -2.30 29.54 12.84
C LYS A 70 -1.73 28.76 11.66
N LEU A 71 -0.74 27.92 11.90
CA LEU A 71 -0.31 26.94 10.91
C LEU A 71 -1.46 25.92 10.77
N PRO A 72 -2.09 25.79 9.60
CA PRO A 72 -3.08 24.74 9.39
C PRO A 72 -2.37 23.40 9.57
N GLY A 73 -2.96 22.52 10.36
CA GLY A 73 -2.46 21.16 10.43
C GLY A 73 -2.97 20.35 9.24
N SER A 74 -2.25 19.31 8.88
CA SER A 74 -2.59 18.44 7.76
C SER A 74 -3.58 17.37 8.18
N LEU A 75 -4.64 17.19 7.39
CA LEU A 75 -5.58 16.08 7.49
C LEU A 75 -5.26 15.07 6.39
N ILE A 76 -4.83 13.88 6.77
CA ILE A 76 -4.39 12.86 5.82
C ILE A 76 -5.55 11.92 5.54
N VAL A 77 -5.92 11.76 4.27
CA VAL A 77 -6.90 10.79 3.81
C VAL A 77 -6.18 9.71 3.01
N MET A 78 -6.18 8.49 3.53
CA MET A 78 -5.56 7.31 2.93
C MET A 78 -6.64 6.42 2.33
N ILE A 79 -6.46 6.05 1.07
CA ILE A 79 -7.41 5.29 0.29
C ILE A 79 -6.72 4.03 -0.22
N ASP A 80 -7.25 2.88 0.14
CA ASP A 80 -6.79 1.58 -0.33
C ASP A 80 -7.13 1.40 -1.82
N SER A 81 -6.12 1.24 -2.66
CA SER A 81 -6.27 0.98 -4.10
C SER A 81 -5.85 -0.44 -4.48
N SER A 82 -5.89 -1.39 -3.54
CA SER A 82 -5.59 -2.80 -3.77
C SER A 82 -6.71 -3.54 -4.50
N ARG A 83 -6.37 -4.68 -5.12
CA ARG A 83 -7.31 -5.53 -5.88
C ARG A 83 -8.51 -6.01 -5.06
N SER A 84 -8.37 -6.16 -3.74
CA SER A 84 -9.51 -6.57 -2.89
C SER A 84 -10.61 -5.52 -2.86
N MET A 85 -10.33 -4.28 -3.23
CA MET A 85 -11.33 -3.22 -3.34
C MET A 85 -12.23 -3.38 -4.57
N GLN A 86 -11.89 -4.24 -5.54
CA GLN A 86 -12.77 -4.53 -6.68
C GLN A 86 -13.89 -5.52 -6.35
N ILE A 87 -13.84 -6.17 -5.18
CA ILE A 87 -14.84 -7.16 -4.78
C ILE A 87 -16.19 -6.48 -4.59
N ALA A 88 -17.23 -7.06 -5.21
CA ALA A 88 -18.60 -6.54 -5.21
C ALA A 88 -19.41 -7.04 -3.99
N ASP A 89 -18.95 -6.72 -2.78
CA ASP A 89 -19.60 -7.13 -1.53
C ASP A 89 -20.08 -5.95 -0.68
N SER A 90 -20.17 -4.75 -1.25
CA SER A 90 -20.73 -3.57 -0.58
C SER A 90 -22.26 -3.51 -0.72
N LEU A 91 -22.89 -2.58 0.00
CA LEU A 91 -24.32 -2.32 -0.07
C LEU A 91 -24.74 -2.07 -1.54
N GLY A 92 -25.73 -2.84 -2.01
CA GLY A 92 -26.20 -2.73 -3.40
C GLY A 92 -25.37 -3.49 -4.43
N ASN A 93 -24.53 -4.45 -4.02
CA ASN A 93 -23.72 -5.30 -4.91
C ASN A 93 -22.71 -4.50 -5.77
N GLN A 94 -22.30 -3.33 -5.26
CA GLN A 94 -21.26 -2.50 -5.86
C GLN A 94 -19.89 -2.95 -5.36
N SER A 95 -18.85 -2.66 -6.14
CA SER A 95 -17.46 -2.87 -5.68
C SER A 95 -17.17 -2.00 -4.45
N ARG A 96 -16.30 -2.48 -3.55
CA ARG A 96 -15.82 -1.67 -2.41
C ARG A 96 -15.19 -0.36 -2.89
N TRP A 97 -14.53 -0.37 -4.06
CA TRP A 97 -13.93 0.79 -4.71
C TRP A 97 -14.96 1.81 -5.17
N ASP A 98 -16.06 1.37 -5.78
CA ASP A 98 -17.17 2.25 -6.16
C ASP A 98 -17.87 2.82 -4.92
N ALA A 99 -17.99 2.03 -3.85
CA ALA A 99 -18.49 2.52 -2.57
C ALA A 99 -17.60 3.62 -1.97
N VAL A 100 -16.26 3.46 -2.03
CA VAL A 100 -15.31 4.52 -1.63
C VAL A 100 -15.54 5.79 -2.44
N LYS A 101 -15.64 5.68 -3.78
CA LYS A 101 -15.89 6.82 -4.66
C LYS A 101 -17.21 7.52 -4.33
N SER A 102 -18.28 6.75 -4.12
CA SER A 102 -19.60 7.28 -3.77
C SER A 102 -19.59 7.99 -2.42
N VAL A 103 -18.88 7.45 -1.42
CA VAL A 103 -18.73 8.08 -0.10
C VAL A 103 -17.94 9.38 -0.20
N LEU A 104 -16.83 9.39 -0.94
CA LEU A 104 -16.04 10.61 -1.14
C LEU A 104 -16.80 11.68 -1.92
N ASP A 105 -17.62 11.28 -2.90
CA ASP A 105 -18.47 12.20 -3.65
C ASP A 105 -19.60 12.77 -2.79
N SER A 106 -20.24 11.93 -1.97
CA SER A 106 -21.29 12.35 -1.02
C SER A 106 -20.75 13.23 0.10
N ALA A 107 -19.49 13.04 0.50
CA ALA A 107 -18.81 13.81 1.52
C ALA A 107 -18.11 15.07 0.97
N ARG A 108 -18.30 15.42 -0.32
CA ARG A 108 -17.62 16.54 -0.97
C ARG A 108 -17.79 17.85 -0.20
N ASP A 109 -19.02 18.19 0.18
CA ASP A 109 -19.33 19.43 0.91
C ASP A 109 -18.64 19.47 2.29
N GLN A 110 -18.64 18.33 2.99
CA GLN A 110 -17.99 18.19 4.29
C GLN A 110 -16.46 18.27 4.19
N LEU A 111 -15.89 17.70 3.13
CA LEU A 111 -14.47 17.80 2.82
C LEU A 111 -14.09 19.24 2.43
N SER A 112 -14.94 19.97 1.69
CA SER A 112 -14.68 21.39 1.42
C SER A 112 -14.71 22.25 2.68
N ASP A 113 -15.64 22.00 3.60
CA ASP A 113 -15.67 22.71 4.89
C ASP A 113 -14.40 22.44 5.73
N LEU A 114 -13.90 21.20 5.69
CA LEU A 114 -12.63 20.84 6.33
C LEU A 114 -11.43 21.50 5.65
N ALA A 115 -11.45 21.65 4.32
CA ALA A 115 -10.40 22.29 3.53
C ALA A 115 -10.19 23.77 3.89
N GLU A 116 -11.23 24.46 4.37
CA GLU A 116 -11.12 25.86 4.78
C GLU A 116 -10.23 26.04 6.02
N SER A 117 -10.14 25.02 6.85
CA SER A 117 -9.48 25.10 8.15
C SER A 117 -8.21 24.24 8.26
N TRP A 118 -8.13 23.12 7.52
CA TRP A 118 -7.07 22.11 7.60
C TRP A 118 -6.54 21.82 6.19
N ASP A 119 -5.25 21.46 6.08
CA ASP A 119 -4.65 21.09 4.79
C ASP A 119 -4.96 19.62 4.46
N LEU A 120 -5.94 19.39 3.58
CA LEU A 120 -6.37 18.05 3.18
C LEU A 120 -5.39 17.43 2.17
N LYS A 121 -4.81 16.29 2.55
CA LYS A 121 -3.89 15.53 1.70
C LYS A 121 -4.42 14.13 1.43
N PHE A 122 -4.64 13.82 0.16
CA PHE A 122 -5.11 12.51 -0.26
C PHE A 122 -3.94 11.63 -0.70
N TYR A 123 -3.91 10.40 -0.19
CA TYR A 123 -2.97 9.36 -0.56
C TYR A 123 -3.74 8.13 -0.96
N GLN A 124 -3.36 7.52 -2.08
CA GLN A 124 -3.72 6.16 -2.41
C GLN A 124 -2.60 5.23 -1.99
N PHE A 125 -2.91 4.01 -1.56
CA PHE A 125 -1.91 3.02 -1.24
C PHE A 125 -2.31 1.63 -1.70
N ASP A 126 -1.29 0.89 -2.13
CA ASP A 126 -1.35 -0.53 -2.45
C ASP A 126 -0.14 -1.23 -1.81
N GLU A 127 0.94 -1.43 -2.56
CA GLU A 127 2.28 -1.77 -2.08
C GLU A 127 3.01 -0.53 -1.52
N ALA A 128 2.76 0.64 -2.12
CA ALA A 128 3.39 1.90 -1.75
C ALA A 128 2.37 3.05 -1.71
N SER A 129 2.67 4.11 -0.95
CA SER A 129 1.83 5.31 -0.90
C SER A 129 2.12 6.26 -2.07
N LYS A 130 1.06 6.76 -2.72
CA LYS A 130 1.13 7.76 -3.80
C LYS A 130 0.19 8.90 -3.48
N THR A 131 0.64 10.14 -3.69
CA THR A 131 -0.21 11.32 -3.50
C THR A 131 -1.24 11.40 -4.63
N VAL A 132 -2.49 11.65 -4.27
CA VAL A 132 -3.59 11.89 -5.21
C VAL A 132 -3.75 13.39 -5.40
N GLN A 133 -3.76 13.83 -6.67
CA GLN A 133 -4.01 15.23 -6.98
C GLN A 133 -5.50 15.55 -6.85
N LEU A 134 -5.79 16.72 -6.31
CA LEU A 134 -7.12 17.28 -6.27
C LEU A 134 -7.42 18.00 -7.59
N VAL A 135 -8.55 17.67 -8.22
CA VAL A 135 -9.10 18.40 -9.37
C VAL A 135 -10.50 18.85 -8.96
N ASP A 136 -10.76 20.16 -9.01
CA ASP A 136 -12.04 20.76 -8.60
C ASP A 136 -12.50 20.37 -7.17
N GLY A 137 -11.54 20.23 -6.24
CA GLY A 137 -11.82 19.85 -4.86
C GLY A 137 -12.06 18.34 -4.64
N LEU A 138 -11.94 17.52 -5.68
CA LEU A 138 -12.09 16.06 -5.61
C LEU A 138 -10.76 15.36 -5.81
N ALA A 139 -10.56 14.28 -5.04
CA ALA A 139 -9.46 13.35 -5.27
C ALA A 139 -9.64 12.68 -6.64
N LYS A 140 -8.70 12.91 -7.57
CA LYS A 140 -8.68 12.25 -8.87
C LYS A 140 -8.23 10.79 -8.71
N LEU A 141 -9.19 9.92 -8.41
CA LEU A 141 -8.97 8.49 -8.24
C LEU A 141 -8.93 7.75 -9.59
N PRO A 142 -8.17 6.66 -9.71
CA PRO A 142 -8.19 5.82 -10.90
C PRO A 142 -9.56 5.17 -11.10
N GLU A 143 -9.86 4.75 -12.33
CA GLU A 143 -11.10 4.03 -12.63
C GLU A 143 -11.18 2.72 -11.83
N GLN A 144 -10.09 1.98 -11.73
CA GLN A 144 -10.01 0.69 -11.05
C GLN A 144 -8.87 0.67 -10.01
N ALA A 145 -9.04 -0.18 -8.99
CA ALA A 145 -8.06 -0.43 -7.94
C ALA A 145 -7.31 -1.74 -8.24
N ASP A 146 -6.18 -1.67 -8.94
CA ASP A 146 -5.44 -2.86 -9.41
C ASP A 146 -4.18 -3.16 -8.58
N GLY A 147 -4.06 -2.53 -7.40
CA GLY A 147 -2.90 -2.68 -6.53
C GLY A 147 -2.64 -4.14 -6.14
N PRO A 148 -1.41 -4.64 -6.25
CA PRO A 148 -1.10 -6.06 -6.03
C PRO A 148 -1.08 -6.45 -4.54
N GLN A 149 -0.97 -5.47 -3.65
CA GLN A 149 -0.83 -5.68 -2.20
C GLN A 149 -1.64 -4.63 -1.44
N THR A 150 -1.87 -4.92 -0.16
CA THR A 150 -2.53 -4.02 0.80
C THR A 150 -1.57 -3.78 1.97
N ALA A 151 -0.54 -2.96 1.76
CA ALA A 151 0.55 -2.70 2.70
C ALA A 151 0.25 -1.53 3.65
N ILE A 152 -0.78 -1.68 4.50
CA ILE A 152 -1.28 -0.62 5.39
C ILE A 152 -0.19 -0.06 6.31
N GLY A 153 0.50 -0.92 7.06
CA GLY A 153 1.50 -0.48 8.03
C GLY A 153 2.65 0.26 7.37
N SER A 154 3.17 -0.33 6.31
CA SER A 154 4.25 0.22 5.52
C SER A 154 3.85 1.54 4.82
N ALA A 155 2.62 1.66 4.30
CA ALA A 155 2.11 2.89 3.71
C ALA A 155 1.90 4.00 4.74
N LEU A 156 1.44 3.67 5.96
CA LEU A 156 1.35 4.62 7.06
C LEU A 156 2.73 5.16 7.43
N GLU A 157 3.75 4.30 7.48
CA GLU A 157 5.13 4.70 7.77
C GLU A 157 5.68 5.66 6.71
N ASP A 158 5.52 5.31 5.42
CA ASP A 158 5.95 6.19 4.32
C ASP A 158 5.33 7.59 4.41
N ILE A 159 4.03 7.65 4.77
CA ILE A 159 3.29 8.91 4.86
C ILE A 159 3.77 9.71 6.07
N LEU A 160 3.98 9.07 7.23
CA LEU A 160 4.49 9.74 8.41
C LEU A 160 5.89 10.31 8.19
N ASP A 161 6.75 9.56 7.51
CA ASP A 161 8.10 10.02 7.20
C ASP A 161 8.09 11.14 6.15
N ARG A 162 7.20 11.06 5.15
CA ARG A 162 7.02 12.11 4.13
C ARG A 162 6.46 13.41 4.71
N GLU A 163 5.55 13.29 5.68
CA GLU A 163 4.86 14.41 6.33
C GLU A 163 5.50 14.80 7.67
N ALA A 164 6.72 14.33 7.96
CA ALA A 164 7.42 14.57 9.22
C ALA A 164 7.65 16.07 9.57
N GLN A 165 7.61 16.96 8.56
CA GLN A 165 7.74 18.41 8.75
C GLN A 165 6.40 19.13 8.95
N GLN A 166 5.28 18.43 8.75
CA GLN A 166 3.94 18.98 8.86
C GLN A 166 3.29 18.49 10.16
N ARG A 167 2.43 19.33 10.75
CA ARG A 167 1.64 18.91 11.90
C ARG A 167 0.44 18.12 11.42
N ILE A 168 0.53 16.79 11.49
CA ILE A 168 -0.59 15.90 11.17
C ILE A 168 -1.61 15.99 12.30
N VAL A 169 -2.87 16.29 11.98
CA VAL A 169 -3.93 16.44 12.98
C VAL A 169 -4.75 15.17 13.11
N ALA A 170 -4.96 14.44 12.02
CA ALA A 170 -5.59 13.13 12.02
C ALA A 170 -5.26 12.39 10.72
N VAL A 171 -5.45 11.07 10.76
CA VAL A 171 -5.39 10.18 9.60
C VAL A 171 -6.75 9.52 9.43
N LEU A 172 -7.32 9.57 8.23
CA LEU A 172 -8.51 8.82 7.82
C LEU A 172 -8.06 7.69 6.92
N LEU A 173 -8.36 6.44 7.28
CA LEU A 173 -8.01 5.25 6.51
C LEU A 173 -9.28 4.61 5.93
N LEU A 174 -9.36 4.55 4.61
CA LEU A 174 -10.45 3.92 3.86
C LEU A 174 -9.91 2.61 3.25
N SER A 175 -10.30 1.45 3.79
CA SER A 175 -9.78 0.13 3.39
C SER A 175 -10.76 -0.99 3.75
N ASP A 176 -10.58 -2.21 3.24
CA ASP A 176 -11.25 -3.41 3.76
C ASP A 176 -10.64 -3.91 5.09
N GLY A 177 -9.54 -3.30 5.53
CA GLY A 177 -8.86 -3.58 6.80
C GLY A 177 -7.96 -4.83 6.78
N ALA A 178 -7.91 -5.56 5.67
CA ALA A 178 -7.13 -6.78 5.56
C ALA A 178 -5.75 -6.50 4.98
N GLN A 179 -4.74 -6.35 5.84
CA GLN A 179 -3.36 -6.25 5.38
C GLN A 179 -2.92 -7.54 4.67
N ARG A 180 -2.54 -7.39 3.41
CA ARG A 180 -2.01 -8.44 2.54
C ARG A 180 -0.73 -7.93 1.89
N ALA A 181 0.34 -7.92 2.68
CA ALA A 181 1.63 -7.37 2.28
C ALA A 181 2.72 -8.43 2.40
N PHE A 182 3.69 -8.38 1.49
CA PHE A 182 4.85 -9.27 1.48
C PHE A 182 6.11 -8.50 1.87
N ALA A 183 7.10 -9.21 2.41
CA ALA A 183 8.40 -8.62 2.69
C ALA A 183 8.99 -7.97 1.41
N PRO A 184 9.59 -6.76 1.50
CA PRO A 184 9.95 -6.01 2.71
C PRO A 184 8.88 -5.04 3.25
N ARG A 185 7.66 -5.08 2.70
CA ARG A 185 6.56 -4.14 2.99
C ARG A 185 5.53 -4.69 3.97
N ASP A 186 5.87 -5.76 4.69
CA ASP A 186 5.02 -6.51 5.61
C ASP A 186 5.02 -5.93 7.05
N VAL A 187 5.35 -4.65 7.21
CA VAL A 187 5.36 -3.96 8.50
C VAL A 187 3.98 -4.09 9.16
N PRO A 188 3.88 -4.66 10.38
CA PRO A 188 2.60 -4.78 11.08
C PRO A 188 2.00 -3.39 11.36
N PRO A 189 0.72 -3.13 10.99
CA PRO A 189 0.08 -1.83 11.20
C PRO A 189 0.09 -1.39 12.67
N GLN A 190 0.01 -2.34 13.59
CA GLN A 190 -0.03 -2.08 15.03
C GLN A 190 1.23 -1.36 15.52
N THR A 191 2.38 -1.60 14.88
CA THR A 191 3.64 -0.92 15.21
C THR A 191 3.55 0.56 14.89
N VAL A 192 3.06 0.91 13.70
CA VAL A 192 2.94 2.30 13.25
C VAL A 192 1.81 3.04 13.97
N VAL A 193 0.71 2.35 14.28
CA VAL A 193 -0.40 2.91 15.07
C VAL A 193 0.04 3.27 16.49
N ARG A 194 0.97 2.50 17.09
CA ARG A 194 1.56 2.87 18.39
C ARG A 194 2.33 4.19 18.31
N ARG A 195 3.03 4.45 17.21
CA ARG A 195 3.72 5.73 16.96
C ARG A 195 2.72 6.87 16.83
N LEU A 196 1.66 6.69 16.03
CA LEU A 196 0.56 7.66 15.93
C LEU A 196 -0.05 7.99 17.30
N ALA A 197 -0.25 6.99 18.15
CA ALA A 197 -0.80 7.19 19.50
C ALA A 197 0.16 7.96 20.42
N ILE A 198 1.48 7.75 20.31
CA ILE A 198 2.49 8.51 21.07
C ILE A 198 2.51 9.97 20.62
N ASP A 199 2.38 10.21 19.31
CA ASP A 199 2.35 11.55 18.72
C ASP A 199 0.98 12.25 18.85
N GLU A 200 0.03 11.63 19.55
CA GLU A 200 -1.36 12.09 19.75
C GLU A 200 -2.13 12.34 18.43
N ILE A 201 -1.79 11.59 17.38
CA ILE A 201 -2.45 11.66 16.07
C ILE A 201 -3.58 10.62 16.04
N PRO A 202 -4.87 11.02 16.06
CA PRO A 202 -5.98 10.09 15.93
C PRO A 202 -6.02 9.45 14.53
N LEU A 203 -6.25 8.13 14.51
CA LEU A 203 -6.51 7.34 13.30
C LEU A 203 -7.99 6.94 13.27
N TYR A 204 -8.72 7.44 12.27
CA TYR A 204 -10.09 7.05 11.99
C TYR A 204 -10.10 6.04 10.85
N THR A 205 -10.78 4.92 11.04
CA THR A 205 -10.85 3.86 10.03
C THR A 205 -12.28 3.72 9.51
N PHE A 206 -12.40 3.61 8.20
CA PHE A 206 -13.64 3.39 7.47
C PHE A 206 -13.48 2.09 6.69
N THR A 207 -14.19 1.06 7.15
CA THR A 207 -14.11 -0.28 6.58
C THR A 207 -15.11 -0.46 5.45
N PHE A 208 -14.66 -0.98 4.31
CA PHE A 208 -15.50 -1.26 3.16
C PHE A 208 -15.59 -2.77 2.93
N GLY A 209 -16.80 -3.24 2.62
CA GLY A 209 -17.13 -4.66 2.44
C GLY A 209 -17.97 -5.22 3.58
N GLN A 210 -18.53 -6.41 3.36
CA GLN A 210 -19.32 -7.09 4.38
C GLN A 210 -18.42 -7.84 5.35
N PRO A 211 -18.76 -7.89 6.65
CA PRO A 211 -18.03 -8.72 7.60
C PRO A 211 -18.13 -10.17 7.14
N ALA A 212 -16.98 -10.83 6.99
CA ALA A 212 -16.91 -12.24 6.67
C ALA A 212 -17.42 -13.06 7.86
N LEU A 213 -18.73 -13.28 7.93
CA LEU A 213 -19.40 -14.12 8.94
C LEU A 213 -19.16 -15.62 8.71
N GLY A 214 -18.13 -16.00 7.94
CA GLY A 214 -17.85 -17.39 7.54
C GLY A 214 -18.89 -18.00 6.60
N LEU A 215 -19.76 -17.17 6.02
CA LEU A 215 -20.85 -17.58 5.12
C LEU A 215 -20.57 -17.24 3.65
N GLN A 216 -19.40 -16.67 3.34
CA GLN A 216 -18.99 -16.45 1.95
C GLN A 216 -18.44 -17.76 1.39
N SER A 217 -19.07 -18.24 0.33
CA SER A 217 -18.59 -19.41 -0.40
C SER A 217 -17.49 -18.98 -1.37
N ASP A 218 -16.31 -19.56 -1.24
CA ASP A 218 -15.08 -19.25 -2.01
C ASP A 218 -14.40 -20.55 -2.40
N LEU A 219 -14.13 -20.70 -3.70
CA LEU A 219 -13.21 -21.66 -4.28
C LEU A 219 -11.98 -20.90 -4.73
N ARG A 220 -10.81 -21.51 -4.58
CA ARG A 220 -9.57 -20.90 -5.04
C ARG A 220 -8.49 -21.91 -5.27
N ILE A 221 -7.59 -21.62 -6.19
CA ILE A 221 -6.37 -22.40 -6.38
C ILE A 221 -5.29 -21.80 -5.48
N ASP A 222 -5.07 -22.43 -4.32
CA ASP A 222 -4.07 -22.01 -3.33
C ASP A 222 -2.64 -22.13 -3.87
N GLU A 223 -2.38 -23.20 -4.63
CA GLU A 223 -1.02 -23.56 -5.05
C GLU A 223 -1.03 -24.33 -6.38
N LEU A 224 0.01 -24.11 -7.19
CA LEU A 224 0.30 -24.84 -8.43
C LEU A 224 1.78 -25.24 -8.44
N LEU A 225 2.03 -26.55 -8.41
CA LEU A 225 3.35 -27.16 -8.35
C LEU A 225 3.57 -28.03 -9.59
N VAL A 226 4.50 -27.60 -10.43
CA VAL A 226 4.99 -28.33 -11.61
C VAL A 226 6.49 -28.12 -11.72
N ASN A 227 7.20 -29.07 -12.32
CA ASN A 227 8.62 -28.90 -12.60
C ASN A 227 8.81 -27.79 -13.64
N GLU A 228 9.69 -26.82 -13.37
CA GLU A 228 9.97 -25.70 -14.29
C GLU A 228 10.53 -26.18 -15.63
N THR A 229 11.27 -27.28 -15.63
CA THR A 229 11.83 -27.89 -16.83
C THR A 229 11.34 -29.32 -16.97
N VAL A 230 10.72 -29.62 -18.11
CA VAL A 230 10.20 -30.94 -18.47
C VAL A 230 10.65 -31.32 -19.88
N PHE A 231 10.49 -32.58 -20.25
CA PHE A 231 10.91 -33.06 -21.55
C PHE A 231 9.71 -33.41 -22.44
N ALA A 232 9.84 -33.10 -23.73
CA ALA A 232 8.86 -33.52 -24.72
C ALA A 232 8.70 -35.05 -24.72
N GLU A 233 7.49 -35.52 -25.03
CA GLU A 233 7.08 -36.94 -25.07
C GLU A 233 7.17 -37.67 -23.72
N THR A 234 7.35 -36.94 -22.61
CA THR A 234 7.44 -37.51 -21.26
C THR A 234 6.23 -37.11 -20.42
N PRO A 235 5.53 -38.06 -19.75
CA PRO A 235 4.40 -37.72 -18.90
C PRO A 235 4.86 -36.95 -17.66
N ILE A 236 4.19 -35.84 -17.38
CA ILE A 236 4.43 -34.97 -16.24
C ILE A 236 3.22 -34.96 -15.32
N THR A 237 3.47 -34.79 -14.01
CA THR A 237 2.41 -34.62 -13.02
C THR A 237 2.38 -33.17 -12.55
N VAL A 238 1.24 -32.51 -12.73
CA VAL A 238 0.97 -31.17 -12.21
C VAL A 238 0.14 -31.31 -10.94
N ARG A 239 0.64 -30.77 -9.83
CA ARG A 239 -0.05 -30.80 -8.54
C ARG A 239 -0.64 -29.45 -8.25
N ALA A 240 -1.90 -29.40 -7.82
CA ALA A 240 -2.54 -28.18 -7.39
C ALA A 240 -3.24 -28.39 -6.05
N MET A 241 -3.43 -27.30 -5.30
CA MET A 241 -4.20 -27.31 -4.06
C MET A 241 -5.45 -26.48 -4.25
N LEU A 242 -6.63 -27.11 -4.18
CA LEU A 242 -7.91 -26.42 -4.20
C LEU A 242 -8.29 -26.06 -2.76
N GLY A 243 -8.43 -24.77 -2.49
CA GLY A 243 -9.09 -24.25 -1.29
C GLY A 243 -10.59 -24.17 -1.53
N ALA A 244 -11.39 -24.67 -0.59
CA ALA A 244 -12.84 -24.64 -0.67
C ALA A 244 -13.48 -24.26 0.67
N GLU A 245 -14.32 -23.23 0.64
CA GLU A 245 -15.12 -22.77 1.78
C GLU A 245 -16.57 -22.51 1.33
N GLY A 246 -17.56 -22.86 2.16
CA GLY A 246 -18.98 -22.61 1.86
C GLY A 246 -19.65 -23.49 0.79
N TYR A 247 -18.92 -24.38 0.12
CA TYR A 247 -19.48 -25.27 -0.93
C TYR A 247 -19.53 -26.77 -0.54
N ALA A 248 -19.82 -27.08 0.71
CA ALA A 248 -19.90 -28.46 1.18
C ALA A 248 -20.94 -29.30 0.43
N ASN A 249 -20.59 -30.57 0.17
CA ASN A 249 -21.37 -31.58 -0.57
C ASN A 249 -21.72 -31.21 -2.02
N GLN A 250 -20.92 -30.33 -2.65
CA GLN A 250 -21.04 -29.99 -4.06
C GLN A 250 -19.83 -30.53 -4.83
N THR A 251 -20.06 -30.91 -6.09
CA THR A 251 -19.01 -31.41 -6.98
C THR A 251 -18.69 -30.35 -8.02
N TYR A 252 -17.41 -30.01 -8.15
CA TYR A 252 -16.93 -29.06 -9.17
C TYR A 252 -15.88 -29.68 -10.06
N LYS A 253 -15.80 -29.15 -11.28
CA LYS A 253 -14.75 -29.51 -12.23
C LYS A 253 -13.57 -28.56 -12.10
N VAL A 254 -12.38 -29.12 -11.96
CA VAL A 254 -11.12 -28.37 -12.04
C VAL A 254 -10.37 -28.85 -13.27
N GLN A 255 -9.95 -27.93 -14.12
CA GLN A 255 -9.34 -28.18 -15.41
C GLN A 255 -7.86 -27.76 -15.38
N LEU A 256 -7.00 -28.58 -15.98
CA LEU A 256 -5.64 -28.21 -16.33
C LEU A 256 -5.64 -27.70 -17.77
N LEU A 257 -5.15 -26.48 -17.96
CA LEU A 257 -5.00 -25.84 -19.26
C LEU A 257 -3.53 -25.71 -19.62
N TRP A 258 -3.23 -25.98 -20.88
CA TRP A 258 -1.90 -25.90 -21.45
C TRP A 258 -1.93 -25.01 -22.68
N GLU A 259 -0.99 -24.07 -22.78
CA GLU A 259 -0.83 -23.22 -23.96
C GLU A 259 -0.38 -24.07 -25.16
N THR A 260 -1.08 -23.94 -26.29
CA THR A 260 -0.69 -24.59 -27.54
C THR A 260 0.38 -23.78 -28.28
N ALA A 261 1.00 -24.35 -29.31
CA ALA A 261 1.98 -23.62 -30.13
C ALA A 261 1.40 -22.39 -30.85
N GLU A 262 0.07 -22.29 -30.93
CA GLU A 262 -0.66 -21.18 -31.55
C GLU A 262 -1.01 -20.07 -30.53
N GLY A 263 -0.71 -20.29 -29.24
CA GLY A 263 -0.95 -19.33 -28.14
C GLY A 263 -2.32 -19.50 -27.45
N ASP A 264 -3.14 -20.45 -27.89
CA ASP A 264 -4.44 -20.73 -27.29
C ASP A 264 -4.31 -21.71 -26.11
N MET A 265 -5.09 -21.51 -25.05
CA MET A 265 -5.13 -22.41 -23.88
C MET A 265 -6.10 -23.56 -24.14
N GLU A 266 -5.62 -24.81 -24.15
CA GLU A 266 -6.44 -26.01 -24.32
C GLU A 266 -6.57 -26.77 -22.99
N VAL A 267 -7.75 -27.34 -22.71
CA VAL A 267 -7.97 -28.20 -21.55
C VAL A 267 -7.35 -29.57 -21.82
N VAL A 268 -6.30 -29.91 -21.08
CA VAL A 268 -5.52 -31.14 -21.27
C VAL A 268 -5.85 -32.24 -20.24
N ASP A 269 -6.40 -31.88 -19.09
CA ASP A 269 -6.89 -32.82 -18.07
C ASP A 269 -8.04 -32.16 -17.29
N THR A 270 -8.97 -32.96 -16.75
CA THR A 270 -10.10 -32.47 -15.96
C THR A 270 -10.37 -33.42 -14.80
N ARG A 271 -10.58 -32.85 -13.61
CA ARG A 271 -10.87 -33.58 -12.38
C ARG A 271 -12.19 -33.11 -11.78
N GLU A 272 -13.05 -34.05 -11.48
CA GLU A 272 -14.26 -33.81 -10.69
C GLU A 272 -13.93 -34.00 -9.21
N VAL A 273 -14.28 -33.01 -8.39
CA VAL A 273 -13.89 -32.94 -6.98
C VAL A 273 -15.14 -32.71 -6.14
N LEU A 274 -15.44 -33.66 -5.25
CA LEU A 274 -16.49 -33.51 -4.24
C LEU A 274 -15.91 -32.77 -3.03
N ILE A 275 -16.47 -31.60 -2.74
CA ILE A 275 -16.06 -30.81 -1.57
C ILE A 275 -16.75 -31.37 -0.34
N SER A 276 -15.96 -31.92 0.58
CA SER A 276 -16.46 -32.44 1.85
C SER A 276 -16.45 -31.35 2.92
N SER A 277 -17.40 -31.37 3.85
CA SER A 277 -17.52 -30.34 4.90
C SER A 277 -16.34 -30.28 5.88
N ASP A 278 -15.51 -31.33 5.92
CA ASP A 278 -14.35 -31.48 6.80
C ASP A 278 -13.02 -31.11 6.12
N GLN A 279 -12.98 -31.02 4.79
CA GLN A 279 -11.76 -30.75 4.02
C GLN A 279 -11.84 -29.37 3.34
N ARG A 280 -11.08 -28.42 3.89
CA ARG A 280 -10.92 -27.08 3.29
C ARG A 280 -9.85 -27.01 2.21
N LYS A 281 -8.95 -27.99 2.16
CA LYS A 281 -7.83 -28.08 1.22
C LYS A 281 -7.80 -29.45 0.58
N ILE A 282 -7.96 -29.49 -0.74
CA ILE A 282 -8.09 -30.72 -1.51
C ILE A 282 -6.93 -30.79 -2.51
N PRO A 283 -6.01 -31.74 -2.36
CA PRO A 283 -4.89 -31.90 -3.29
C PRO A 283 -5.39 -32.53 -4.60
N LEU A 284 -5.01 -31.93 -5.72
CA LEU A 284 -5.36 -32.35 -7.07
C LEU A 284 -4.09 -32.74 -7.84
N ASN A 285 -4.15 -33.88 -8.52
CA ASN A 285 -3.06 -34.36 -9.38
C ASN A 285 -3.57 -34.50 -10.80
N PHE A 286 -2.93 -33.77 -11.72
CA PHE A 286 -3.20 -33.79 -13.14
C PHE A 286 -2.03 -34.42 -13.90
N SER A 287 -2.30 -35.02 -15.05
CA SER A 287 -1.28 -35.64 -15.90
C SER A 287 -1.32 -35.05 -17.31
N HIS A 288 -0.16 -34.62 -17.82
CA HIS A 288 -0.04 -34.13 -19.20
C HIS A 288 1.24 -34.67 -19.85
N THR A 289 1.28 -34.79 -21.17
CA THR A 289 2.48 -35.21 -21.92
C THR A 289 2.73 -34.20 -23.04
N PRO A 290 3.62 -33.21 -22.84
CA PRO A 290 3.88 -32.19 -23.85
C PRO A 290 4.58 -32.82 -25.06
N LEU A 291 4.14 -32.51 -26.28
CA LEU A 291 4.67 -33.12 -27.51
C LEU A 291 5.76 -32.28 -28.17
N VAL A 292 5.64 -30.96 -28.08
CA VAL A 292 6.52 -30.01 -28.79
C VAL A 292 7.40 -29.30 -27.75
N PRO A 293 8.71 -29.15 -28.02
CA PRO A 293 9.58 -28.32 -27.19
C PRO A 293 9.26 -26.82 -27.32
N GLY A 294 9.30 -26.10 -26.21
CA GLY A 294 8.95 -24.68 -26.15
C GLY A 294 8.71 -24.23 -24.71
N GLU A 295 8.48 -22.93 -24.52
CA GLU A 295 7.96 -22.41 -23.25
C GLU A 295 6.43 -22.33 -23.35
N TYR A 296 5.75 -22.88 -22.36
CA TYR A 296 4.29 -22.93 -22.35
C TYR A 296 3.76 -22.41 -21.02
N LYS A 297 2.71 -21.59 -21.09
CA LYS A 297 1.91 -21.25 -19.93
C LYS A 297 1.02 -22.43 -19.54
N VAL A 298 1.08 -22.78 -18.26
CA VAL A 298 0.26 -23.83 -17.65
C VAL A 298 -0.66 -23.17 -16.64
N SER A 299 -1.95 -23.46 -16.71
CA SER A 299 -2.93 -22.89 -15.78
C SER A 299 -3.82 -23.98 -15.20
N VAL A 300 -4.11 -23.91 -13.92
CA VAL A 300 -5.17 -24.70 -13.30
C VAL A 300 -6.32 -23.76 -12.99
N GLN A 301 -7.52 -24.12 -13.46
CA GLN A 301 -8.73 -23.33 -13.23
C GLN A 301 -9.88 -24.18 -12.69
N VAL A 302 -10.69 -23.60 -11.82
CA VAL A 302 -12.05 -24.10 -11.59
C VAL A 302 -12.88 -23.78 -12.83
N ALA A 303 -13.66 -24.75 -13.32
CA ALA A 303 -14.49 -24.59 -14.52
C ALA A 303 -15.47 -23.42 -14.35
N SER A 304 -15.92 -22.83 -15.46
CA SER A 304 -16.94 -21.79 -15.43
C SER A 304 -18.30 -22.35 -14.94
N PRO A 305 -19.22 -21.51 -14.44
CA PRO A 305 -20.55 -21.98 -14.00
C PRO A 305 -21.28 -22.80 -15.08
N ALA A 306 -21.14 -22.41 -16.35
CA ALA A 306 -21.74 -23.10 -17.49
C ALA A 306 -21.17 -24.52 -17.72
N GLU A 307 -19.98 -24.82 -17.21
CA GLU A 307 -19.27 -26.08 -17.39
C GLU A 307 -19.22 -26.95 -16.11
N GLY A 308 -19.93 -26.52 -15.06
CA GLY A 308 -19.98 -27.21 -13.75
C GLY A 308 -19.09 -26.57 -12.67
N GLY A 309 -18.86 -25.26 -12.76
CA GLY A 309 -18.27 -24.41 -11.72
C GLY A 309 -19.28 -23.85 -10.71
N PRO A 310 -18.82 -23.12 -9.68
CA PRO A 310 -19.68 -22.51 -8.66
C PRO A 310 -20.51 -21.35 -9.22
N GLU A 311 -21.81 -21.32 -8.88
CA GLU A 311 -22.68 -20.16 -9.13
C GLU A 311 -22.71 -19.25 -7.89
N GLY A 312 -22.68 -17.93 -8.11
CA GLY A 312 -22.84 -16.94 -7.04
C GLY A 312 -21.58 -16.58 -6.26
N GLU A 313 -20.42 -17.03 -6.71
CA GLU A 313 -19.13 -16.66 -6.12
C GLU A 313 -18.78 -15.18 -6.38
N LEU A 314 -18.34 -14.47 -5.33
CA LEU A 314 -18.01 -13.05 -5.41
C LEU A 314 -16.58 -12.80 -5.92
N VAL A 315 -15.66 -13.72 -5.63
CA VAL A 315 -14.26 -13.62 -6.03
C VAL A 315 -13.96 -14.76 -6.99
N THR A 316 -13.87 -14.45 -8.28
CA THR A 316 -13.58 -15.45 -9.31
C THR A 316 -12.15 -15.36 -9.85
N SER A 317 -11.41 -14.32 -9.48
CA SER A 317 -10.04 -14.08 -9.96
C SER A 317 -8.99 -15.00 -9.34
N ASN A 318 -9.30 -15.60 -8.18
CA ASN A 318 -8.51 -16.60 -7.46
C ASN A 318 -8.83 -18.06 -7.89
N ASN A 319 -9.80 -18.26 -8.78
CA ASN A 319 -10.14 -19.58 -9.33
C ASN A 319 -9.13 -20.09 -10.35
N VAL A 320 -8.17 -19.26 -10.76
CA VAL A 320 -7.15 -19.60 -11.75
C VAL A 320 -5.78 -19.31 -11.17
N GLN A 321 -4.87 -20.27 -11.32
CA GLN A 321 -3.45 -20.06 -11.05
C GLN A 321 -2.63 -20.49 -12.26
N SER A 322 -1.67 -19.66 -12.66
CA SER A 322 -0.83 -19.90 -13.83
C SER A 322 0.65 -19.90 -13.48
N THR A 323 1.43 -20.68 -14.22
CA THR A 323 2.90 -20.70 -14.19
C THR A 323 3.45 -21.00 -15.59
N PHE A 324 4.75 -20.86 -15.78
CA PHE A 324 5.42 -21.21 -17.04
C PHE A 324 6.26 -22.47 -16.87
N VAL A 325 6.27 -23.30 -17.91
CA VAL A 325 7.06 -24.52 -17.95
C VAL A 325 7.86 -24.55 -19.25
N SER A 326 9.17 -24.75 -19.13
CA SER A 326 10.08 -24.95 -20.26
C SER A 326 10.13 -26.43 -20.64
N VAL A 327 9.58 -26.76 -21.80
CA VAL A 327 9.65 -28.08 -22.40
C VAL A 327 10.90 -28.16 -23.28
N LEU A 328 11.88 -28.95 -22.85
CA LEU A 328 13.10 -29.18 -23.61
C LEU A 328 12.90 -30.31 -24.62
N LYS A 329 13.67 -30.21 -25.70
CA LYS A 329 13.75 -31.27 -26.70
C LYS A 329 14.48 -32.48 -26.10
N GLY A 330 13.73 -33.56 -25.95
CA GLY A 330 14.27 -34.88 -25.66
C GLY A 330 14.42 -35.18 -24.19
N GLY A 331 13.70 -36.22 -23.74
CA GLY A 331 14.24 -37.23 -22.85
C GLY A 331 14.66 -38.44 -23.70
N MET A 332 15.61 -39.26 -23.25
CA MET A 332 16.01 -40.46 -23.97
C MET A 332 14.96 -41.56 -23.80
N ASN A 333 14.25 -41.89 -24.88
CA ASN A 333 13.45 -43.11 -24.96
C ASN A 333 14.37 -44.31 -25.22
N VAL A 334 14.59 -45.14 -24.19
CA VAL A 334 15.47 -46.32 -24.28
C VAL A 334 14.60 -47.58 -24.28
N LEU A 335 14.63 -48.34 -25.38
CA LEU A 335 14.10 -49.71 -25.39
C LEU A 335 15.22 -50.65 -24.93
N TYR A 336 15.10 -51.18 -23.71
CA TYR A 336 16.08 -52.12 -23.17
C TYR A 336 15.60 -53.56 -23.42
N LEU A 337 16.21 -54.20 -24.42
CA LEU A 337 15.94 -55.57 -24.82
C LEU A 337 16.91 -56.52 -24.13
N ALA A 338 16.38 -57.40 -23.28
CA ALA A 338 17.18 -58.40 -22.57
C ALA A 338 16.77 -59.81 -22.97
N GLY A 339 17.75 -60.65 -23.33
CA GLY A 339 17.51 -62.07 -23.62
C GLY A 339 17.04 -62.83 -22.37
N ALA A 340 15.92 -63.54 -22.46
CA ALA A 340 15.27 -64.23 -21.34
C ALA A 340 15.80 -65.65 -21.10
N THR A 341 16.57 -66.22 -22.04
CA THR A 341 16.86 -67.66 -22.07
C THR A 341 18.23 -68.05 -21.51
N ARG A 342 18.24 -68.50 -20.25
CA ARG A 342 19.10 -69.60 -19.75
C ARG A 342 18.38 -70.44 -18.70
N ILE A 343 18.82 -71.69 -18.60
CA ILE A 343 18.40 -72.71 -17.63
C ILE A 343 18.50 -72.12 -16.21
N GLY A 344 17.35 -71.83 -15.57
CA GLY A 344 17.28 -71.29 -14.20
C GLY A 344 16.34 -70.09 -13.97
N GLY A 345 15.77 -69.49 -15.02
CA GLY A 345 14.50 -68.73 -14.92
C GLY A 345 14.50 -67.37 -14.21
N GLY A 346 15.57 -66.58 -14.27
CA GLY A 346 15.55 -65.20 -13.76
C GLY A 346 16.52 -64.25 -14.48
N PRO A 347 16.20 -62.93 -14.58
CA PRO A 347 17.10 -61.94 -15.17
C PRO A 347 18.39 -61.80 -14.34
N THR A 348 19.53 -61.61 -15.01
CA THR A 348 20.84 -61.43 -14.38
C THR A 348 20.88 -60.19 -13.47
N LEU A 349 21.94 -60.07 -12.65
CA LEU A 349 22.19 -58.88 -11.81
C LEU A 349 22.31 -57.60 -12.67
N GLU A 350 22.89 -57.70 -13.86
CA GLU A 350 23.16 -56.57 -14.76
C GLU A 350 21.88 -55.83 -15.22
N PRO A 351 20.84 -56.46 -15.81
CA PRO A 351 19.58 -55.78 -16.14
C PRO A 351 18.92 -55.10 -14.95
N ARG A 352 19.06 -55.66 -13.74
CA ARG A 352 18.53 -55.06 -12.52
C ARG A 352 19.28 -53.77 -12.15
N PHE A 353 20.60 -53.79 -12.23
CA PHE A 353 21.45 -52.62 -11.99
C PHE A 353 21.23 -51.53 -13.01
N VAL A 354 21.19 -51.89 -14.30
CA VAL A 354 20.89 -50.94 -15.39
C VAL A 354 19.50 -50.34 -15.20
N ARG A 355 18.50 -51.14 -14.79
CA ARG A 355 17.17 -50.63 -14.48
C ARG A 355 17.16 -49.64 -13.33
N SER A 356 17.86 -49.93 -12.23
CA SER A 356 17.95 -49.00 -11.11
C SER A 356 18.72 -47.73 -11.47
N ALA A 357 19.76 -47.82 -12.29
CA ALA A 357 20.57 -46.67 -12.69
C ALA A 357 19.80 -45.73 -13.63
N LEU A 358 19.11 -46.28 -14.64
CA LEU A 358 18.32 -45.47 -15.57
C LEU A 358 17.08 -44.87 -14.91
N ALA A 359 16.45 -45.57 -13.95
CA ALA A 359 15.32 -45.02 -13.19
C ALA A 359 15.69 -43.84 -12.27
N ALA A 360 16.98 -43.62 -11.99
CA ALA A 360 17.44 -42.46 -11.22
C ALA A 360 17.46 -41.16 -12.04
N HIS A 361 17.30 -41.26 -13.37
CA HIS A 361 17.35 -40.16 -14.32
C HIS A 361 15.96 -39.89 -14.89
N ALA A 362 15.35 -38.76 -14.49
CA ALA A 362 14.00 -38.37 -14.90
C ALA A 362 13.89 -38.02 -16.39
N ASP A 363 15.02 -37.80 -17.06
CA ASP A 363 15.20 -37.55 -18.48
C ASP A 363 15.24 -38.83 -19.32
N ILE A 364 15.18 -40.03 -18.72
CA ILE A 364 15.27 -41.31 -19.44
C ILE A 364 14.01 -42.15 -19.22
N ASN A 365 13.21 -42.31 -20.28
CA ASN A 365 12.05 -43.19 -20.28
C ASN A 365 12.45 -44.57 -20.83
N VAL A 366 12.53 -45.57 -19.95
CA VAL A 366 12.98 -46.92 -20.34
C VAL A 366 11.81 -47.89 -20.44
N ARG A 367 11.61 -48.44 -21.64
CA ARG A 367 10.69 -49.57 -21.87
C ARG A 367 11.49 -50.87 -21.83
N TYR A 368 11.14 -51.76 -20.91
CA TYR A 368 11.81 -53.06 -20.76
C TYR A 368 11.02 -54.14 -21.48
N GLU A 369 11.68 -54.88 -22.37
CA GLU A 369 11.07 -56.00 -23.07
C GLU A 369 12.02 -57.19 -23.08
N LEU A 370 11.49 -58.35 -22.72
CA LEU A 370 12.24 -59.60 -22.68
C LEU A 370 12.15 -60.28 -24.04
N LEU A 371 13.29 -60.53 -24.67
CA LEU A 371 13.39 -61.31 -25.90
C LEU A 371 13.59 -62.79 -25.53
N ASN A 372 12.67 -63.66 -25.94
CA ASN A 372 12.76 -65.11 -25.69
C ASN A 372 13.68 -65.83 -26.67
#